data_AF-A0A5P2QMK4-F1
#
_entry.id   AF-A0A5P2QMK4-F1
#
_cell.length_a   1.000
_cell.length_b   1.000
_cell.length_c   1.000
_cell.angle_alpha   90.00
_cell.angle_beta   90.00
_cell.angle_gamma   90.00
#
_symmetry.space_group_name_H-M   'P 1'
#
loop_
_entity.id
_entity.type
_entity.pdbx_description
1 polymer ?
#
loop_
_entity_poly.entity_id
_entity_poly.type
_entity_poly.pdbx_seq_one_letter_code
_entity_poly.pdbx_strand_id
1 'polypeptide(L)'
;MMDTYLSAARDLVVEGMRESQVALSSDLEFHLAATLARYMHRPIAPDQLTVRLMDAAQRQARRGESRQIGDACLISCAFFAARLTRTGGSVVHYAGLGQTAYEIAGMPEVAHGFPDMLDVLQASSP
;
A
#
# COMPACT_ATOMS: atom_id res chain seq x y z
N MET A 1 -2.35 17.83 -10.93
CA MET A 1 -2.62 16.57 -11.67
C MET A 1 -2.82 15.39 -10.73
N MET A 2 -2.14 15.35 -9.57
CA MET A 2 -2.49 14.46 -8.45
C MET A 2 -3.94 14.66 -7.96
N ASP A 3 -4.43 15.91 -8.03
CA ASP A 3 -5.77 16.31 -7.57
C ASP A 3 -6.92 15.66 -8.34
N THR A 4 -6.70 15.28 -9.60
CA THR A 4 -7.76 14.73 -10.47
C THR A 4 -8.26 13.37 -10.00
N TYR A 5 -7.37 12.53 -9.48
CA TYR A 5 -7.74 11.18 -9.01
C TYR A 5 -7.96 11.12 -7.51
N LEU A 6 -7.59 12.16 -6.76
CA LEU A 6 -7.68 12.15 -5.31
C LEU A 6 -9.13 12.06 -4.82
N SER A 7 -10.08 12.74 -5.49
CA SER A 7 -11.50 12.64 -5.15
C SER A 7 -12.01 11.21 -5.33
N ALA A 8 -11.81 10.63 -6.52
CA ALA A 8 -12.26 9.26 -6.81
C ALA A 8 -11.57 8.22 -5.90
N ALA A 9 -10.29 8.42 -5.60
CA ALA A 9 -9.56 7.56 -4.66
C ALA A 9 -10.12 7.68 -3.23
N ARG A 10 -10.51 8.88 -2.81
CA ARG A 10 -11.14 9.09 -1.51
C ARG A 10 -12.51 8.43 -1.44
N ASP A 11 -13.32 8.53 -2.49
CA ASP A 11 -14.63 7.89 -2.55
C ASP A 11 -14.50 6.35 -2.41
N LEU A 12 -13.51 5.75 -3.07
CA LEU A 12 -13.20 4.32 -2.92
C LEU A 12 -12.76 3.95 -1.50
N VAL A 13 -11.94 4.78 -0.85
CA VAL A 13 -11.50 4.55 0.53
C VAL A 13 -12.68 4.64 1.50
N VAL A 14 -13.55 5.64 1.34
CA VAL A 14 -14.75 5.81 2.18
C VAL A 14 -15.69 4.61 2.03
N GLU A 15 -15.91 4.14 0.79
CA GLU A 15 -16.72 2.94 0.56
C GLU A 15 -16.04 1.70 1.16
N GLY A 16 -14.73 1.54 0.99
CA GLY A 16 -13.97 0.45 1.60
C GLY A 16 -14.04 0.44 3.13
N MET A 17 -14.00 1.61 3.78
CA MET A 17 -14.18 1.75 5.23
C MET A 17 -15.58 1.34 5.66
N ARG A 18 -16.60 1.69 4.87
CA ARG A 18 -17.98 1.30 5.13
C ARG A 18 -18.19 -0.20 5.01
N GLU A 19 -17.71 -0.82 3.93
CA GLU A 19 -17.91 -2.25 3.66
C GLU A 19 -17.07 -3.15 4.57
N SER A 20 -15.84 -2.73 4.93
CA SER A 20 -15.00 -3.46 5.88
C SER A 20 -15.34 -3.19 7.36
N GLN A 21 -16.16 -2.18 7.65
CA GLN A 21 -16.42 -1.67 9.00
C GLN A 21 -15.16 -1.20 9.75
N VAL A 22 -14.10 -0.85 9.02
CA VAL A 22 -12.85 -0.32 9.57
C VAL A 22 -12.89 1.21 9.56
N ALA A 23 -12.67 1.82 10.73
CA ALA A 23 -12.59 3.27 10.88
C ALA A 23 -11.13 3.72 10.92
N LEU A 24 -10.58 4.12 9.76
CA LEU A 24 -9.25 4.72 9.68
C LEU A 24 -9.22 6.11 10.35
N SER A 25 -8.06 6.48 10.91
CA SER A 25 -7.79 7.87 11.29
C SER A 25 -7.79 8.77 10.05
N SER A 26 -7.97 10.08 10.23
CA SER A 26 -7.93 11.04 9.12
C SER A 26 -6.61 10.99 8.34
N ASP A 27 -5.51 10.70 9.04
CA ASP A 27 -4.17 10.66 8.47
C ASP A 27 -3.96 9.38 7.65
N LEU A 28 -4.49 8.25 8.14
CA LEU A 28 -4.50 6.98 7.40
C LEU A 28 -5.42 7.04 6.19
N GLU A 29 -6.63 7.60 6.31
CA GLU A 29 -7.55 7.82 5.19
C GLU A 29 -6.88 8.67 4.10
N PHE A 30 -6.27 9.80 4.49
CA PHE A 30 -5.60 10.69 3.56
C PHE A 30 -4.40 10.02 2.89
N HIS A 31 -3.55 9.32 3.66
CA HIS A 31 -2.42 8.57 3.09
C HIS A 31 -2.90 7.51 2.11
N LEU A 32 -3.94 6.76 2.45
CA LEU A 32 -4.49 5.69 1.61
C LEU A 32 -5.06 6.25 0.31
N ALA A 33 -5.87 7.31 0.37
CA ALA A 33 -6.42 7.97 -0.81
C ALA A 33 -5.32 8.55 -1.71
N ALA A 34 -4.31 9.21 -1.12
CA ALA A 34 -3.17 9.75 -1.88
C ALA A 34 -2.33 8.64 -2.53
N THR A 35 -2.16 7.51 -1.85
CA THR A 35 -1.46 6.33 -2.38
C THR A 35 -2.25 5.71 -3.53
N LEU A 36 -3.55 5.49 -3.37
CA LEU A 36 -4.40 4.94 -4.42
C LEU A 36 -4.42 5.84 -5.67
N ALA A 37 -4.63 7.15 -5.50
CA ALA A 37 -4.57 8.13 -6.60
C ALA A 37 -3.21 8.10 -7.34
N ARG A 38 -2.11 7.84 -6.61
CA ARG A 38 -0.77 7.71 -7.19
C ARG A 38 -0.63 6.48 -8.09
N TYR A 39 -1.25 5.38 -7.69
CA TYR A 39 -1.12 4.10 -8.41
C TYR A 39 -2.19 3.89 -9.48
N MET A 40 -3.25 4.69 -9.51
CA MET A 40 -4.19 4.76 -10.65
C MET A 40 -3.52 5.18 -11.97
N HIS A 41 -2.41 5.92 -11.92
CA HIS A 41 -1.70 6.42 -13.09
C HIS A 41 -0.28 5.85 -13.26
N ARG A 42 0.16 4.98 -12.34
CA ARG A 42 1.49 4.36 -12.39
C ARG A 42 1.38 2.85 -12.53
N PRO A 43 1.97 2.25 -13.58
CA PRO A 43 2.03 0.81 -13.68
C PRO A 43 2.82 0.24 -12.50
N ILE A 44 2.24 -0.78 -11.87
CA ILE A 44 2.94 -1.58 -10.87
C ILE A 44 3.56 -2.78 -11.58
N ALA A 45 4.76 -3.15 -11.16
CA ALA A 45 5.39 -4.41 -11.54
C ALA A 45 5.44 -5.32 -10.30
N PRO A 46 4.35 -6.03 -9.94
CA PRO A 46 4.29 -6.81 -8.71
C PRO A 46 5.36 -7.91 -8.67
N ASP A 47 5.68 -8.48 -9.83
CA ASP A 47 6.68 -9.55 -9.97
C ASP A 47 8.10 -9.10 -9.58
N GLN A 48 8.38 -7.79 -9.62
CA GLN A 48 9.69 -7.23 -9.32
C GLN A 48 9.78 -6.66 -7.89
N LEU A 49 8.69 -6.70 -7.12
CA LEU A 49 8.65 -6.14 -5.78
C LEU A 49 9.74 -6.73 -4.91
N THR A 50 9.85 -8.07 -4.84
CA THR A 50 10.84 -8.76 -4.00
C THR A 50 12.27 -8.34 -4.33
N VAL A 51 12.61 -8.22 -5.62
CA VAL A 51 13.95 -7.80 -6.05
C VAL A 51 14.20 -6.33 -5.71
N ARG A 52 13.26 -5.44 -6.03
CA ARG A 52 13.36 -4.00 -5.69
C ARG A 52 13.47 -3.77 -4.19
N LEU A 53 12.75 -4.58 -3.40
CA LEU A 53 12.77 -4.61 -1.95
C LEU A 53 14.14 -5.03 -1.41
N MET A 54 14.67 -6.16 -1.87
CA MET A 54 15.99 -6.66 -1.44
C MET A 54 17.10 -5.67 -1.80
N ASP A 55 17.02 -5.09 -3.00
CA ASP A 55 17.98 -4.11 -3.50
C ASP A 55 17.96 -2.81 -2.66
N ALA A 56 16.77 -2.33 -2.31
CA ALA A 56 16.59 -1.17 -1.43
C ALA A 56 17.10 -1.44 0.01
N ALA A 57 16.85 -2.64 0.54
CA ALA A 57 17.36 -3.05 1.85
C ALA A 57 18.89 -3.11 1.86
N GLN A 58 19.51 -3.64 0.80
CA GLN A 58 20.97 -3.72 0.67
C GLN A 58 21.63 -2.34 0.56
N ARG A 59 20.97 -1.37 -0.08
CA ARG A 59 21.51 0.00 -0.27
C ARG A 59 21.22 0.98 0.87
N GLN A 60 20.62 0.52 1.98
CA GLN A 60 20.11 1.40 3.03
C GLN A 60 19.23 2.52 2.45
N ALA A 61 18.13 2.11 1.83
CA ALA A 61 17.20 3.00 1.14
C ALA A 61 16.88 4.27 1.93
N ARG A 62 16.82 5.40 1.21
CA ARG A 62 16.39 6.68 1.78
C ARG A 62 14.92 6.57 2.18
N ARG A 63 14.50 7.33 3.21
CA ARG A 63 13.11 7.34 3.72
C ARG A 63 12.03 7.42 2.61
N GLY A 64 12.27 8.23 1.57
CA GLY A 64 11.34 8.36 0.44
C GLY A 64 11.21 7.11 -0.45
N GLU A 65 12.29 6.32 -0.58
CA GLU A 65 12.27 5.04 -1.28
C GLU A 65 11.59 3.96 -0.44
N SER A 66 11.84 3.92 0.87
CA SER A 66 11.15 3.03 1.81
C SER A 66 9.64 3.28 1.83
N ARG A 67 9.19 4.54 1.80
CA ARG A 67 7.76 4.87 1.64
C ARG A 67 7.17 4.30 0.36
N GLN A 68 7.84 4.49 -0.78
CA GLN A 68 7.33 3.98 -2.07
C GLN A 68 7.24 2.45 -2.10
N ILE A 69 8.14 1.79 -1.38
CA ILE A 69 8.10 0.35 -1.18
C ILE A 69 6.88 -0.04 -0.35
N GLY A 70 6.64 0.64 0.77
CA GLY A 70 5.44 0.44 1.60
C GLY A 70 4.15 0.62 0.81
N ASP A 71 4.05 1.72 0.04
CA ASP A 71 2.90 2.01 -0.82
C ASP A 71 2.71 0.91 -1.89
N ALA A 72 3.78 0.45 -2.52
CA ALA A 72 3.74 -0.61 -3.53
C ALA A 72 3.33 -1.98 -2.95
N CYS A 73 3.81 -2.31 -1.74
CA CYS A 73 3.37 -3.51 -1.02
C CYS A 73 1.86 -3.45 -0.74
N LEU A 74 1.36 -2.32 -0.23
CA LEU A 74 -0.05 -2.14 0.09
C LEU A 74 -0.95 -2.35 -1.14
N ILE A 75 -0.68 -1.65 -2.24
CA ILE A 75 -1.47 -1.77 -3.46
C ILE A 75 -1.34 -3.16 -4.09
N SER A 76 -0.16 -3.78 -4.01
CA SER A 76 0.03 -5.12 -4.59
C SER A 76 -0.68 -6.20 -3.78
N CYS A 77 -0.68 -6.10 -2.45
CA CYS A 77 -1.45 -6.99 -1.59
C CYS A 77 -2.96 -6.85 -1.81
N ALA A 78 -3.45 -5.63 -2.05
CA ALA A 78 -4.87 -5.36 -2.28
C ALA A 78 -5.36 -5.87 -3.65
N PHE A 79 -4.68 -5.49 -4.74
CA PHE A 79 -5.23 -5.68 -6.11
C PHE A 79 -4.49 -6.74 -6.94
N PHE A 80 -3.32 -7.19 -6.50
CA PHE A 80 -2.44 -8.07 -7.29
C PHE A 80 -1.97 -9.31 -6.52
N ALA A 81 -2.72 -9.73 -5.50
CA ALA A 81 -2.38 -10.87 -4.65
C ALA A 81 -2.04 -12.15 -5.44
N ALA A 82 -2.86 -12.52 -6.42
CA ALA A 82 -2.62 -13.71 -7.26
C ALA A 82 -1.32 -13.64 -8.08
N ARG A 83 -0.84 -12.43 -8.38
CA ARG A 83 0.41 -12.22 -9.08
C ARG A 83 1.61 -12.24 -8.13
N LEU A 84 1.46 -11.64 -6.94
CA LEU A 84 2.47 -11.69 -5.87
C LEU A 84 2.78 -13.11 -5.38
N THR A 85 1.77 -13.97 -5.31
CA THR A 85 1.93 -15.34 -4.77
C THR A 85 2.46 -16.33 -5.80
N ARG A 86 2.46 -15.99 -7.09
CA ARG A 86 2.87 -16.89 -8.18
C ARG A 86 4.32 -17.36 -8.09
N THR A 87 5.19 -16.56 -7.48
CA THR A 87 6.62 -16.85 -7.32
C THR A 87 6.97 -17.43 -5.93
N GLY A 88 5.96 -17.86 -5.16
CA GLY A 88 6.15 -18.52 -3.86
C GLY A 88 6.10 -17.59 -2.64
N GLY A 89 5.81 -16.31 -2.83
CA GLY A 89 5.53 -15.38 -1.72
C GLY A 89 4.11 -15.55 -1.16
N SER A 90 3.85 -14.96 0.01
CA SER A 90 2.51 -14.87 0.60
C SER A 90 2.10 -13.41 0.79
N VAL A 91 0.79 -13.12 0.80
CA VAL A 91 0.28 -11.77 1.09
C VAL A 91 0.77 -11.31 2.47
N VAL A 92 0.79 -12.20 3.46
CA VAL A 92 1.32 -11.93 4.81
C VAL A 92 2.79 -11.50 4.78
N HIS A 93 3.62 -12.15 3.97
CA HIS A 93 5.02 -11.79 3.82
C HIS A 93 5.19 -10.37 3.27
N TYR A 94 4.47 -10.03 2.20
CA TYR A 94 4.56 -8.69 1.59
C TYR A 94 3.90 -7.61 2.46
N ALA A 95 2.88 -7.95 3.26
CA ALA A 95 2.30 -7.05 4.24
C ALA A 95 3.32 -6.69 5.34
N GLY A 96 3.98 -7.70 5.95
CA GLY A 96 5.02 -7.46 6.95
C GLY A 96 6.21 -6.66 6.41
N LEU A 97 6.57 -6.86 5.14
CA LEU A 97 7.57 -6.04 4.45
C LEU A 97 7.10 -4.58 4.27
N GLY A 98 5.84 -4.37 3.88
CA GLY A 98 5.26 -3.03 3.77
C GLY A 98 5.27 -2.27 5.09
N GLN A 99 4.89 -2.94 6.19
CA GLN A 99 4.96 -2.39 7.55
C GLN A 99 6.39 -1.96 7.91
N THR A 100 7.36 -2.86 7.69
CA THR A 100 8.79 -2.56 7.95
C THR A 100 9.29 -1.39 7.11
N ALA A 101 8.85 -1.28 5.86
CA ALA A 101 9.24 -0.18 4.98
C ALA A 101 8.70 1.17 5.46
N TYR A 102 7.47 1.22 5.98
CA TYR A 102 6.91 2.42 6.61
C TYR A 102 7.62 2.79 7.92
N GLU A 103 7.99 1.80 8.75
CA GLU A 103 8.81 2.04 9.96
C GLU A 103 10.15 2.71 9.60
N ILE A 104 10.87 2.17 8.61
CA ILE A 104 12.14 2.75 8.13
C ILE A 104 11.93 4.15 7.54
N ALA A 105 10.78 4.39 6.90
CA ALA A 105 10.41 5.70 6.39
C ALA A 105 10.11 6.73 7.50
N GLY A 106 10.00 6.30 8.76
CA GLY A 106 9.59 7.14 9.89
C GLY A 106 8.08 7.39 9.92
N MET A 107 7.29 6.41 9.49
CA MET A 107 5.83 6.46 9.40
C MET A 107 5.18 5.36 10.27
N PRO A 108 5.40 5.33 11.59
CA PRO A 108 4.97 4.24 12.46
C PRO A 108 3.44 4.09 12.52
N GLU A 109 2.67 5.18 12.45
CA GLU A 109 1.20 5.11 12.42
C GLU A 109 0.71 4.38 11.15
N VAL A 110 1.32 4.67 10.00
CA VAL A 110 1.01 4.02 8.72
C VAL A 110 1.48 2.56 8.71
N ALA A 111 2.60 2.26 9.36
CA ALA A 111 3.06 0.88 9.54
C ALA A 111 2.07 0.08 10.39
N HIS A 112 1.61 0.63 11.52
CA HIS A 112 0.66 -0.03 12.41
C HIS A 112 -0.71 -0.19 11.75
N GLY A 113 -1.20 0.85 11.06
CA GLY A 113 -2.47 0.84 10.33
C GLY A 113 -2.46 0.08 9.00
N PHE A 114 -1.35 -0.59 8.64
CA PHE A 114 -1.26 -1.33 7.38
C PHE A 114 -2.37 -2.39 7.19
N PRO A 115 -2.67 -3.26 8.17
CA PRO A 115 -3.71 -4.28 8.01
C PRO A 115 -5.07 -3.62 7.77
N ASP A 116 -5.41 -2.61 8.57
CA ASP A 116 -6.66 -1.85 8.46
C ASP A 116 -6.80 -1.19 7.08
N MET A 117 -5.73 -0.56 6.58
CA MET A 117 -5.72 0.01 5.23
C MET A 117 -5.85 -1.06 4.14
N LEU A 118 -5.26 -2.25 4.34
CA LEU A 118 -5.37 -3.36 3.39
C LEU A 118 -6.80 -3.90 3.34
N ASP A 119 -7.44 -4.08 4.49
CA ASP A 119 -8.83 -4.53 4.60
C ASP A 119 -9.79 -3.55 3.91
N VAL A 120 -9.59 -2.25 4.14
CA VAL A 120 -10.34 -1.18 3.45
C VAL A 120 -10.20 -1.29 1.93
N LEU A 121 -8.97 -1.45 1.41
CA LEU A 121 -8.76 -1.56 -0.03
C LEU A 121 -9.38 -2.83 -0.62
N GLN A 122 -9.27 -3.97 0.08
CA GLN A 122 -9.84 -5.24 -0.38
C GLN A 122 -11.37 -5.20 -0.40
N ALA A 123 -12.00 -4.53 0.58
CA ALA A 123 -13.45 -4.33 0.61
C ALA A 123 -13.94 -3.34 -0.46
N SER A 124 -13.09 -2.41 -0.92
CA SER A 124 -13.41 -1.47 -2.01
C SER A 124 -13.26 -2.06 -3.43
N SER A 125 -12.74 -3.29 -3.55
CA SER A 125 -12.56 -3.93 -4.86
C SER A 125 -13.90 -4.49 -5.39
N PRO A 126 -14.27 -4.19 -6.65
CA PRO A 126 -15.45 -4.78 -7.30
C PRO A 126 -15.31 -6.29 -7.54
#